data_AF-A0A1F7V9A8-F1
#
_entry.id   AF-A0A1F7V9A8-F1
#
_cell.length_a   1.000
_cell.length_b   1.000
_cell.length_c   1.000
_cell.angle_alpha   90.00
_cell.angle_beta   90.00
_cell.angle_gamma   90.00
#
_symmetry.space_group_name_H-M   'P 1'
#
loop_
_entity.id
_entity.type
_entity.pdbx_description
1 polymer ?
#
loop_
_entity_poly.entity_id
_entity_poly.type
_entity_poly.pdbx_seq_one_letter_code
_entity_poly.pdbx_strand_id
1 'polypeptide(L)'
;MAFKKGAQRPFRFHFFTVWSHGLFHIDEILSLLRKDENIEILRIERNTFKNIRRFIFDFYGSDAVPVSHLRAKLAYLFQQRGPKEVINIFVKNYNPQEVWVGSHPFRKEQCQYIVEIKKQIRNLYNPKAKDPNFCVFPLDKGVSHEHMIHASDREEQVDYYLKLLGHKNGIETIVNDDKGLLFEKPYHIHRPVQYSFHRLPIHALLASILTEEKGVSKKLVPIIDTPHFKGLQIDSLYYKKYLETFRFSYLCDDYSLERFMQGKKMTKAELLQLPPILVKSLDNGKFQVLDGVHRASLLLFAEIEKIKCVLYE
;
A
#
# COMPACT_ATOMS: atom_id res chain seq x y z
N MET A 1 -25.24 -2.65 -3.45
CA MET A 1 -25.46 -3.84 -2.59
C MET A 1 -25.05 -3.44 -1.19
N ALA A 2 -26.01 -3.20 -0.30
CA ALA A 2 -25.75 -2.68 1.04
C ALA A 2 -25.05 -3.73 1.89
N PHE A 3 -23.92 -3.37 2.52
CA PHE A 3 -23.25 -4.21 3.51
C PHE A 3 -24.27 -4.59 4.60
N LYS A 4 -24.64 -5.87 4.67
CA LYS A 4 -25.42 -6.40 5.80
C LYS A 4 -24.57 -6.21 7.07
N LYS A 5 -25.09 -5.47 8.04
CA LYS A 5 -24.62 -5.46 9.43
C LYS A 5 -24.59 -6.91 9.94
N GLY A 6 -23.42 -7.53 9.98
CA GLY A 6 -23.25 -8.91 10.43
C GLY A 6 -21.77 -9.21 10.62
N ALA A 7 -21.36 -9.28 11.89
CA ALA A 7 -19.99 -9.25 12.41
C ALA A 7 -19.31 -7.87 12.29
N GLN A 8 -19.18 -7.19 13.43
CA GLN A 8 -18.41 -5.95 13.53
C GLN A 8 -16.94 -6.32 13.30
N ARG A 9 -16.41 -5.99 12.12
CA ARG A 9 -14.98 -6.16 11.83
C ARG A 9 -14.19 -5.37 12.89
N PRO A 10 -13.06 -5.88 13.41
CA PRO A 10 -12.27 -5.16 14.41
C PRO A 10 -11.49 -3.98 13.80
N PHE A 11 -11.78 -3.61 12.54
CA PHE A 11 -11.12 -2.54 11.81
C PHE A 11 -12.08 -1.85 10.84
N ARG A 12 -11.70 -0.63 10.44
CA ARG A 12 -12.28 0.09 9.29
C ARG A 12 -11.21 0.32 8.22
N PHE A 13 -11.62 0.42 6.97
CA PHE A 13 -10.74 0.87 5.91
C PHE A 13 -10.66 2.39 5.86
N HIS A 14 -9.46 2.89 5.60
CA HIS A 14 -9.20 4.29 5.27
C HIS A 14 -8.20 4.39 4.12
N PHE A 15 -8.10 5.58 3.54
CA PHE A 15 -7.00 5.90 2.64
C PHE A 15 -6.34 7.22 3.00
N PHE A 16 -5.07 7.33 2.62
CA PHE A 16 -4.34 8.58 2.53
C PHE A 16 -3.98 8.86 1.07
N THR A 17 -4.07 10.12 0.64
CA THR A 17 -3.62 10.57 -0.68
C THR A 17 -2.53 11.60 -0.49
N VAL A 18 -1.33 11.27 -0.92
CA VAL A 18 -0.15 12.14 -0.89
C VAL A 18 -0.11 12.91 -2.20
N TRP A 19 -0.22 14.24 -2.09
CA TRP A 19 -0.16 15.18 -3.20
C TRP A 19 1.28 15.42 -3.64
N SER A 20 1.47 16.07 -4.80
CA SER A 20 2.77 16.12 -5.48
C SER A 20 3.94 16.66 -4.63
N HIS A 21 3.69 17.54 -3.66
CA HIS A 21 4.71 18.12 -2.78
C HIS A 21 5.04 17.22 -1.59
N GLY A 22 4.16 16.28 -1.22
CA GLY A 22 4.44 15.24 -0.23
C GLY A 22 5.17 14.03 -0.81
N LEU A 23 5.25 13.90 -2.14
CA LEU A 23 5.91 12.75 -2.77
C LEU A 23 7.40 12.66 -2.44
N PHE A 24 8.06 13.78 -2.16
CA PHE A 24 9.46 13.82 -1.72
C PHE A 24 9.66 13.21 -0.33
N HIS A 25 8.59 13.05 0.44
CA HIS A 25 8.59 12.50 1.81
C HIS A 25 7.85 11.16 1.89
N ILE A 26 7.63 10.49 0.75
CA ILE A 26 6.77 9.29 0.72
C ILE A 26 7.34 8.16 1.58
N ASP A 27 8.66 7.96 1.57
CA ASP A 27 9.30 6.88 2.32
C ASP A 27 9.21 7.13 3.84
N GLU A 28 9.33 8.38 4.26
CA GLU A 28 9.15 8.82 5.65
C GLU A 28 7.69 8.71 6.11
N ILE A 29 6.74 9.11 5.26
CA ILE A 29 5.29 8.96 5.52
C ILE A 29 4.95 7.47 5.69
N LEU A 30 5.42 6.61 4.80
CA LEU A 30 5.21 5.16 4.91
C LEU A 30 5.88 4.60 6.16
N SER A 31 7.07 5.08 6.52
CA SER A 31 7.75 4.68 7.77
C SER A 31 6.94 5.06 9.01
N LEU A 32 6.34 6.26 9.03
CA LEU A 32 5.46 6.71 10.11
C LEU A 32 4.24 5.80 10.24
N LEU A 33 3.54 5.52 9.13
CA LEU A 33 2.37 4.65 9.13
C LEU A 33 2.71 3.22 9.55
N ARG A 34 3.84 2.67 9.12
CA ARG A 34 4.29 1.31 9.50
C ARG A 34 4.66 1.16 10.97
N LYS A 35 4.99 2.25 11.66
CA LYS A 35 5.32 2.25 13.10
C LYS A 35 4.07 2.27 13.98
N ASP A 36 2.92 2.59 13.41
CA ASP A 36 1.65 2.63 14.12
C ASP A 36 1.02 1.22 14.13
N GLU A 37 0.91 0.62 15.32
CA GLU A 37 0.37 -0.73 15.49
C GLU A 37 -1.11 -0.87 15.11
N ASN A 38 -1.85 0.25 15.06
CA ASN A 38 -3.26 0.26 14.67
C ASN A 38 -3.44 0.44 13.17
N ILE A 39 -2.37 0.61 12.41
CA ILE A 39 -2.41 0.83 10.96
C ILE A 39 -1.71 -0.32 10.23
N GLU A 40 -2.46 -0.99 9.35
CA GLU A 40 -1.91 -1.96 8.40
C GLU A 40 -2.04 -1.41 6.99
N ILE A 41 -0.92 -1.23 6.29
CA ILE A 41 -0.92 -0.82 4.89
C ILE A 41 -1.25 -2.01 4.01
N LEU A 42 -2.35 -1.89 3.25
CA LEU A 42 -2.83 -2.95 2.36
C LEU A 42 -2.32 -2.77 0.95
N ARG A 43 -2.43 -1.54 0.44
CA ARG A 43 -2.18 -1.24 -0.96
C ARG A 43 -1.70 0.18 -1.12
N ILE A 44 -0.72 0.37 -1.99
CA ILE A 44 -0.16 1.66 -2.36
C ILE A 44 -0.19 1.80 -3.87
N GLU A 45 -0.89 2.81 -4.37
CA GLU A 45 -1.07 3.04 -5.81
C GLU A 45 -0.62 4.44 -6.22
N ARG A 46 0.13 4.52 -7.31
CA ARG A 46 0.45 5.77 -7.99
C ARG A 46 -0.59 6.00 -9.08
N ASN A 47 -1.21 7.17 -9.05
CA ASN A 47 -2.16 7.59 -10.07
C ASN A 47 -1.72 8.89 -10.70
N THR A 48 -1.70 8.93 -12.03
CA THR A 48 -1.43 10.14 -12.80
C THR A 48 -2.73 10.75 -13.30
N PHE A 49 -2.75 12.07 -13.46
CA PHE A 49 -3.92 12.78 -13.96
C PHE A 49 -3.54 13.80 -15.04
N LYS A 50 -4.36 13.89 -16.09
CA LYS A 50 -4.16 14.88 -17.16
C LYS A 50 -4.68 16.26 -16.75
N ASN A 51 -5.81 16.29 -16.04
CA ASN A 51 -6.51 17.49 -15.62
C ASN A 51 -6.78 17.45 -14.11
N ILE A 52 -6.02 18.26 -13.36
CA ILE A 52 -6.13 18.35 -11.90
C ILE A 52 -7.52 18.81 -11.43
N ARG A 53 -8.20 19.67 -12.19
CA ARG A 53 -9.54 20.15 -11.81
C ARG A 53 -10.56 19.03 -11.83
N ARG A 54 -10.56 18.24 -12.90
CA ARG A 54 -11.43 17.07 -13.00
C ARG A 54 -11.07 16.04 -11.93
N PHE A 55 -9.78 15.76 -11.74
CA PHE A 55 -9.34 14.83 -10.70
C PHE A 55 -9.81 15.24 -9.30
N ILE A 56 -9.64 16.51 -8.93
CA ILE A 56 -10.10 17.04 -7.62
C ILE A 56 -11.63 16.97 -7.51
N PHE A 57 -12.36 17.32 -8.57
CA PHE A 57 -13.82 17.26 -8.53
C PHE A 57 -14.31 15.83 -8.31
N ASP A 58 -13.74 14.87 -9.03
CA ASP A 58 -14.09 13.46 -8.90
C ASP A 58 -13.68 12.93 -7.51
N PHE A 59 -12.48 13.28 -7.02
CA PHE A 59 -11.95 12.88 -5.72
C PHE A 59 -12.85 13.32 -4.55
N TYR A 60 -13.23 14.61 -4.54
CA TYR A 60 -14.08 15.17 -3.49
C TYR A 60 -15.58 14.94 -3.74
N GLY A 61 -15.95 14.16 -4.77
CA GLY A 61 -17.34 13.90 -5.12
C GLY A 61 -18.14 13.15 -4.05
N SER A 62 -17.46 12.41 -3.16
CA SER A 62 -18.08 11.70 -2.02
C SER A 62 -18.09 12.48 -0.70
N ASP A 63 -17.58 13.71 -0.69
CA ASP A 63 -17.51 14.52 0.51
C ASP A 63 -18.86 15.18 0.85
N ALA A 64 -19.11 15.34 2.15
CA ALA A 64 -20.31 16.04 2.62
C ALA A 64 -20.26 17.55 2.36
N VAL A 65 -19.08 18.10 2.03
CA VAL A 65 -18.88 19.53 1.77
C VAL A 65 -18.65 19.72 0.27
N PRO A 66 -19.46 20.52 -0.44
CA PRO A 66 -19.28 20.74 -1.87
C PRO A 66 -17.91 21.36 -2.19
N VAL A 67 -17.33 20.97 -3.33
CA VAL A 67 -16.01 21.45 -3.78
C VAL A 67 -15.93 22.97 -3.88
N SER A 68 -17.06 23.65 -4.17
CA SER A 68 -17.15 25.12 -4.17
C SER A 68 -16.71 25.74 -2.84
N HIS A 69 -17.05 25.11 -1.71
CA HIS A 69 -16.66 25.53 -0.37
C HIS A 69 -15.22 25.13 -0.01
N LEU A 70 -14.61 24.22 -0.78
CA LEU A 70 -13.23 23.80 -0.61
C LEU A 70 -12.24 24.59 -1.47
N ARG A 71 -12.71 25.45 -2.38
CA ARG A 71 -11.89 26.18 -3.37
C ARG A 71 -10.68 26.88 -2.76
N ALA A 72 -10.86 27.60 -1.64
CA ALA A 72 -9.75 28.29 -0.98
C ALA A 72 -8.69 27.30 -0.47
N LYS A 73 -9.12 26.18 0.13
CA LYS A 73 -8.22 25.11 0.61
C LYS A 73 -7.54 24.35 -0.53
N LEU A 74 -8.14 24.32 -1.71
CA LEU A 74 -7.63 23.58 -2.87
C LEU A 74 -6.87 24.47 -3.86
N ALA A 75 -6.82 25.79 -3.62
CA ALA A 75 -6.22 26.76 -4.54
C ALA A 75 -4.77 26.42 -4.89
N TYR A 76 -3.98 25.99 -3.91
CA TYR A 76 -2.58 25.62 -4.11
C TYR A 76 -2.42 24.39 -5.02
N LEU A 77 -3.35 23.44 -5.00
CA LEU A 77 -3.33 22.28 -5.91
C LEU A 77 -3.60 22.69 -7.36
N PHE A 78 -4.42 23.71 -7.59
CA PHE A 78 -4.67 24.23 -8.95
C PHE A 78 -3.48 25.04 -9.49
N GLN A 79 -2.65 25.57 -8.61
CA GLN A 79 -1.45 26.35 -8.95
C GLN A 79 -0.18 25.49 -8.99
N GLN A 80 -0.32 24.19 -8.67
CA GLN A 80 0.80 23.29 -8.49
C GLN A 80 1.59 23.11 -9.80
N ARG A 81 2.89 23.38 -9.73
CA ARG A 81 3.86 23.13 -10.82
C ARG A 81 4.54 21.76 -10.73
N GLY A 82 4.21 20.96 -9.71
CA GLY A 82 4.83 19.67 -9.45
C GLY A 82 4.34 18.53 -10.36
N PRO A 83 4.80 17.30 -10.09
CA PRO A 83 4.36 16.11 -10.82
C PRO A 83 2.83 15.99 -10.86
N LYS A 84 2.27 15.63 -12.02
CA LYS A 84 0.84 15.41 -12.20
C LYS A 84 0.43 14.00 -11.74
N GLU A 85 0.81 13.68 -10.51
CA GLU A 85 0.58 12.39 -9.90
C GLU A 85 0.31 12.51 -8.40
N VAL A 86 -0.35 11.48 -7.86
CA VAL A 86 -0.55 11.26 -6.44
C VAL A 86 -0.16 9.82 -6.08
N ILE A 87 0.13 9.60 -4.80
CA ILE A 87 0.24 8.27 -4.24
C ILE A 87 -0.91 8.06 -3.24
N ASN A 88 -1.67 7.01 -3.45
CA ASN A 88 -2.79 6.59 -2.61
C ASN A 88 -2.34 5.41 -1.75
N ILE A 89 -2.57 5.50 -0.44
CA ILE A 89 -2.19 4.48 0.55
C ILE A 89 -3.47 4.02 1.22
N PHE A 90 -3.89 2.79 0.94
CA PHE A 90 -5.06 2.16 1.54
C PHE A 90 -4.64 1.35 2.76
N VAL A 91 -5.38 1.52 3.86
CA VAL A 91 -5.03 0.95 5.16
C VAL A 91 -6.23 0.30 5.85
N LYS A 92 -5.97 -0.65 6.74
CA LYS A 92 -6.88 -0.97 7.85
C LYS A 92 -6.51 -0.11 9.06
N ASN A 93 -7.52 0.41 9.73
CA ASN A 93 -7.43 1.05 11.03
C ASN A 93 -8.10 0.16 12.07
N TYR A 94 -7.31 -0.40 12.98
CA TYR A 94 -7.76 -1.25 14.08
C TYR A 94 -8.24 -0.48 15.31
N ASN A 95 -8.13 0.85 15.32
CA ASN A 95 -8.61 1.73 16.38
C ASN A 95 -9.48 2.88 15.81
N PRO A 96 -10.64 2.56 15.19
CA PRO A 96 -11.53 3.59 14.67
C PRO A 96 -12.16 4.40 15.82
N GLN A 97 -12.01 5.74 15.76
CA GLN A 97 -12.52 6.66 16.75
C GLN A 97 -13.51 7.64 16.11
N GLU A 98 -14.74 7.18 15.90
CA GLU A 98 -15.74 7.96 15.16
C GLU A 98 -16.35 9.08 15.99
N VAL A 99 -16.31 10.28 15.44
CA VAL A 99 -16.87 11.49 16.05
C VAL A 99 -17.72 12.25 15.04
N TRP A 100 -18.76 12.91 15.53
CA TRP A 100 -19.58 13.81 14.72
C TRP A 100 -19.00 15.22 14.79
N VAL A 101 -18.60 15.78 13.65
CA VAL A 101 -17.98 17.10 13.54
C VAL A 101 -18.76 18.02 12.60
N GLY A 102 -18.56 19.32 12.74
CA GLY A 102 -19.21 20.35 11.93
C GLY A 102 -20.61 20.74 12.41
N SER A 103 -21.17 21.76 11.77
CA SER A 103 -22.53 22.26 12.01
C SER A 103 -23.44 21.92 10.83
N HIS A 104 -24.76 21.92 11.05
CA HIS A 104 -25.73 21.77 9.97
C HIS A 104 -25.52 22.84 8.89
N PRO A 105 -25.60 22.51 7.57
CA PRO A 105 -25.91 21.21 6.96
C PRO A 105 -24.69 20.29 6.74
N PHE A 106 -23.48 20.71 7.11
CA PHE A 106 -22.22 20.02 6.83
C PHE A 106 -21.75 19.06 7.94
N ARG A 107 -22.63 18.76 8.90
CA ARG A 107 -22.32 17.84 10.00
C ARG A 107 -22.07 16.44 9.45
N LYS A 108 -20.95 15.83 9.81
CA LYS A 108 -20.52 14.52 9.30
C LYS A 108 -19.82 13.68 10.36
N GLU A 109 -19.86 12.37 10.18
CA GLU A 109 -18.99 11.44 10.90
C GLU A 109 -17.56 11.54 10.35
N GLN A 110 -16.57 11.45 11.22
CA GLN A 110 -15.16 11.44 10.89
C GLN A 110 -14.39 10.59 11.90
N CYS A 111 -13.40 9.83 11.43
CA CYS A 111 -12.50 9.09 12.29
C CYS A 111 -11.40 10.00 12.86
N GLN A 112 -11.45 10.32 14.15
CA GLN A 112 -10.50 11.20 14.83
C GLN A 112 -9.06 10.65 14.78
N TYR A 113 -8.90 9.33 14.88
CA TYR A 113 -7.57 8.68 14.81
C TYR A 113 -6.83 9.02 13.51
N ILE A 114 -7.53 8.90 12.37
CA ILE A 114 -7.00 9.22 11.05
C ILE A 114 -6.75 10.74 10.90
N VAL A 115 -7.56 11.58 11.55
CA VAL A 115 -7.34 13.04 11.59
C VAL A 115 -6.04 13.37 12.30
N GLU A 116 -5.75 12.74 13.44
CA GLU A 116 -4.52 12.97 14.19
C GLU A 116 -3.27 12.50 13.43
N ILE A 117 -3.31 11.30 12.80
CA ILE A 117 -2.22 10.84 11.93
C ILE A 117 -1.98 11.84 10.79
N LYS A 118 -3.06 12.26 10.12
CA LYS A 118 -3.00 13.27 9.05
C LYS A 118 -2.40 14.59 9.54
N LYS A 119 -2.77 15.03 10.74
CA LYS A 119 -2.23 16.25 11.36
C LYS A 119 -0.74 16.10 11.67
N GLN A 120 -0.33 14.98 12.25
CA GLN A 120 1.07 14.68 12.56
C GLN A 120 1.94 14.74 11.29
N ILE A 121 1.50 14.07 10.22
CA ILE A 121 2.19 14.09 8.92
C ILE A 121 2.31 15.52 8.39
N ARG A 122 1.23 16.31 8.46
CA ARG A 122 1.23 17.71 8.02
C ARG A 122 2.19 18.58 8.83
N ASN A 123 2.22 18.45 10.15
CA ASN A 123 3.13 19.23 11.00
C ASN A 123 4.61 18.95 10.68
N LEU A 124 4.92 17.68 10.40
CA LEU A 124 6.29 17.27 10.05
C LEU A 124 6.68 17.75 8.66
N TYR A 125 5.81 17.58 7.66
CA TYR A 125 6.25 17.62 6.27
C TYR A 125 5.61 18.73 5.42
N ASN A 126 4.47 19.34 5.81
CA ASN A 126 3.94 20.47 5.03
C ASN A 126 5.01 21.56 4.87
N PRO A 127 5.01 22.29 3.73
CA PRO A 127 5.86 23.46 3.56
C PRO A 127 5.70 24.44 4.73
N LYS A 128 6.80 25.08 5.11
CA LYS A 128 6.76 26.12 6.14
C LYS A 128 6.16 27.40 5.57
N ALA A 129 5.35 28.07 6.37
CA ALA A 129 4.80 29.36 6.03
C ALA A 129 5.92 30.42 5.99
N LYS A 130 5.75 31.46 5.17
CA LYS A 130 6.70 32.57 5.10
C LYS A 130 6.80 33.32 6.43
N ASP A 131 5.68 33.45 7.13
CA ASP A 131 5.62 33.99 8.49
C ASP A 131 5.73 32.84 9.50
N PRO A 132 6.78 32.80 10.34
CA PRO A 132 6.93 31.79 11.40
C PRO A 132 5.80 31.80 12.44
N ASN A 133 5.09 32.92 12.59
CA ASN A 133 3.96 33.05 13.50
C ASN A 133 2.63 32.64 12.87
N PHE A 134 2.60 32.37 11.56
CA PHE A 134 1.42 31.89 10.87
C PHE A 134 0.90 30.63 11.54
N CYS A 135 -0.36 30.64 11.95
CA CYS A 135 -0.97 29.55 12.67
C CYS A 135 -2.32 29.21 12.05
N VAL A 136 -2.51 27.94 11.80
CA VAL A 136 -3.73 27.39 11.22
C VAL A 136 -4.17 26.29 12.13
N PHE A 137 -5.24 26.49 12.89
CA PHE A 137 -5.74 25.40 13.71
C PHE A 137 -6.21 24.22 12.83
N PRO A 138 -5.82 22.96 13.12
CA PRO A 138 -5.11 22.47 14.31
C PRO A 138 -3.59 22.25 14.14
N LEU A 139 -2.96 22.81 13.11
CA LEU A 139 -1.53 22.70 12.82
C LEU A 139 -0.68 23.61 13.72
N ASP A 140 0.60 23.27 13.82
CA ASP A 140 1.57 24.02 14.61
C ASP A 140 1.93 25.37 13.95
N LYS A 141 2.51 26.30 14.72
CA LYS A 141 2.98 27.60 14.20
C LYS A 141 4.05 27.40 13.12
N GLY A 142 3.99 28.24 12.09
CA GLY A 142 4.89 28.21 10.94
C GLY A 142 4.59 27.09 9.94
N VAL A 143 3.52 26.30 10.13
CA VAL A 143 3.09 25.28 9.16
C VAL A 143 2.10 25.89 8.18
N SER A 144 2.36 25.76 6.87
CA SER A 144 1.47 26.31 5.86
C SER A 144 0.17 25.50 5.68
N HIS A 145 -0.80 26.14 5.04
CA HIS A 145 -2.06 25.53 4.59
C HIS A 145 -1.91 24.66 3.33
N GLU A 146 -0.71 24.55 2.75
CA GLU A 146 -0.45 23.73 1.57
C GLU A 146 -0.39 22.26 1.98
N HIS A 147 -1.57 21.63 2.07
CA HIS A 147 -1.70 20.30 2.64
C HIS A 147 -1.09 19.22 1.73
N MET A 148 -0.07 18.51 2.20
CA MET A 148 0.56 17.47 1.38
C MET A 148 -0.13 16.13 1.37
N ILE A 149 -1.08 15.95 2.28
CA ILE A 149 -1.79 14.71 2.43
C ILE A 149 -3.27 14.99 2.70
N HIS A 150 -4.12 14.21 2.04
CA HIS A 150 -5.54 14.06 2.37
C HIS A 150 -5.74 12.68 3.00
N ALA A 151 -6.77 12.53 3.83
CA ALA A 151 -7.18 11.22 4.32
C ALA A 151 -8.71 11.16 4.38
N SER A 152 -9.26 9.98 4.08
CA SER A 152 -10.69 9.70 4.20
C SER A 152 -11.17 9.96 5.63
N ASP A 153 -12.38 10.52 5.75
CA ASP A 153 -13.09 10.69 7.01
C ASP A 153 -13.85 9.41 7.40
N ARG A 154 -14.36 8.66 6.41
CA ARG A 154 -15.22 7.47 6.60
C ARG A 154 -14.96 6.39 5.55
N GLU A 155 -15.34 5.17 5.88
CA GLU A 155 -15.07 3.98 5.05
C GLU A 155 -15.77 4.04 3.67
N GLU A 156 -16.94 4.67 3.55
CA GLU A 156 -17.64 4.79 2.26
C GLU A 156 -16.85 5.60 1.22
N GLN A 157 -16.01 6.54 1.68
CA GLN A 157 -15.11 7.27 0.77
C GLN A 157 -14.04 6.35 0.20
N VAL A 158 -13.61 5.32 0.94
CA VAL A 158 -12.65 4.34 0.44
C VAL A 158 -13.25 3.52 -0.69
N ASP A 159 -14.49 3.04 -0.50
CA ASP A 159 -15.21 2.30 -1.54
C ASP A 159 -15.43 3.14 -2.80
N TYR A 160 -15.91 4.38 -2.63
CA TYR A 160 -16.06 5.33 -3.73
C TYR A 160 -14.73 5.58 -4.44
N TYR A 161 -13.66 5.83 -3.69
CA TYR A 161 -12.40 6.21 -4.25
C TYR A 161 -11.71 5.06 -4.98
N LEU A 162 -11.74 3.84 -4.45
CA LEU A 162 -11.28 2.64 -5.16
C LEU A 162 -12.00 2.47 -6.50
N LYS A 163 -13.33 2.66 -6.53
CA LYS A 163 -14.12 2.63 -7.78
C LYS A 163 -13.68 3.71 -8.76
N LEU A 164 -13.42 4.92 -8.27
CA LEU A 164 -12.91 6.02 -9.08
C LEU A 164 -11.54 5.69 -9.71
N LEU A 165 -10.69 4.98 -8.99
CA LEU A 165 -9.38 4.52 -9.49
C LEU A 165 -9.47 3.32 -10.46
N GLY A 166 -10.67 2.80 -10.73
CA GLY A 166 -10.92 1.71 -11.68
C GLY A 166 -11.16 0.34 -11.04
N HIS A 167 -11.11 0.24 -9.71
CA HIS A 167 -11.41 -0.98 -8.98
C HIS A 167 -12.91 -1.16 -8.86
N LYS A 168 -13.53 -1.81 -9.84
CA LYS A 168 -15.00 -1.92 -9.98
C LYS A 168 -15.71 -2.41 -8.71
N ASN A 169 -15.05 -3.27 -7.93
CA ASN A 169 -15.61 -3.86 -6.71
C ASN A 169 -15.36 -3.02 -5.44
N GLY A 170 -14.71 -1.86 -5.56
CA GLY A 170 -14.43 -0.97 -4.43
C GLY A 170 -13.59 -1.66 -3.36
N ILE A 171 -14.04 -1.60 -2.10
CA ILE A 171 -13.32 -2.17 -0.94
C ILE A 171 -13.04 -3.67 -1.11
N GLU A 172 -13.93 -4.43 -1.75
CA GLU A 172 -13.75 -5.87 -1.94
C GLU A 172 -12.49 -6.21 -2.77
N THR A 173 -11.94 -5.25 -3.52
CA THR A 173 -10.67 -5.42 -4.24
C THR A 173 -9.46 -5.53 -3.32
N ILE A 174 -9.54 -5.00 -2.09
CA ILE A 174 -8.45 -5.00 -1.09
C ILE A 174 -8.79 -5.80 0.17
N VAL A 175 -9.88 -6.58 0.12
CA VAL A 175 -10.29 -7.50 1.19
C VAL A 175 -9.77 -8.90 0.85
N ASN A 176 -9.22 -9.55 1.85
CA ASN A 176 -8.88 -10.97 1.78
C ASN A 176 -10.10 -11.84 2.10
N ASP A 177 -10.54 -12.69 1.18
CA ASP A 177 -11.42 -13.82 1.48
C ASP A 177 -10.59 -15.05 1.89
N ASP A 178 -10.08 -15.02 3.12
CA ASP A 178 -9.22 -16.08 3.67
C ASP A 178 -9.99 -17.03 4.59
N LYS A 179 -11.32 -16.89 4.69
CA LYS A 179 -12.12 -17.70 5.64
C LYS A 179 -11.92 -19.19 5.36
N GLY A 180 -11.43 -19.92 6.37
CA GLY A 180 -11.18 -21.36 6.30
C GLY A 180 -9.91 -21.78 5.55
N LEU A 181 -9.07 -20.84 5.08
CA LEU A 181 -7.73 -21.16 4.62
C LEU A 181 -6.80 -21.35 5.83
N LEU A 182 -5.87 -22.29 5.73
CA LEU A 182 -4.85 -22.57 6.75
C LEU A 182 -3.55 -21.76 6.53
N PHE A 183 -3.60 -20.76 5.67
CA PHE A 183 -2.47 -19.92 5.30
C PHE A 183 -2.98 -18.55 4.85
N GLU A 184 -2.12 -17.54 4.94
CA GLU A 184 -2.42 -16.19 4.48
C GLU A 184 -2.09 -16.03 3.00
N LYS A 185 -2.87 -15.19 2.30
CA LYS A 185 -2.58 -14.80 0.92
C LYS A 185 -2.77 -13.30 0.72
N PRO A 186 -2.04 -12.66 -0.20
CA PRO A 186 -2.36 -11.31 -0.64
C PRO A 186 -3.76 -11.20 -1.27
N TYR A 187 -4.39 -10.03 -1.14
CA TYR A 187 -5.74 -9.76 -1.67
C TYR A 187 -5.85 -9.94 -3.19
N HIS A 188 -4.75 -9.71 -3.91
CA HIS A 188 -4.70 -9.82 -5.37
C HIS A 188 -4.51 -11.27 -5.86
N ILE A 189 -4.37 -12.24 -4.94
CA ILE A 189 -4.35 -13.67 -5.26
C ILE A 189 -5.73 -14.26 -4.99
N HIS A 190 -6.31 -14.83 -6.05
CA HIS A 190 -7.61 -15.50 -5.96
C HIS A 190 -7.56 -16.69 -5.02
N ARG A 191 -8.71 -16.97 -4.40
CA ARG A 191 -8.88 -18.16 -3.58
C ARG A 191 -8.69 -19.42 -4.46
N PRO A 192 -7.83 -20.37 -4.07
CA PRO A 192 -7.69 -21.61 -4.80
C PRO A 192 -8.94 -22.48 -4.64
N VAL A 193 -9.26 -23.27 -5.66
CA VAL A 193 -10.32 -24.28 -5.56
C VAL A 193 -9.85 -25.44 -4.70
N GLN A 194 -8.60 -25.87 -4.93
CA GLN A 194 -7.91 -26.89 -4.14
C GLN A 194 -6.50 -26.42 -3.82
N TYR A 195 -5.99 -26.86 -2.68
CA TYR A 195 -4.61 -26.59 -2.31
C TYR A 195 -4.03 -27.75 -1.51
N SER A 196 -2.72 -27.89 -1.59
CA SER A 196 -1.97 -28.92 -0.87
C SER A 196 -0.65 -28.35 -0.33
N PHE A 197 -0.20 -28.86 0.82
CA PHE A 197 1.06 -28.44 1.44
C PHE A 197 2.20 -29.37 1.03
N HIS A 198 3.31 -28.79 0.57
CA HIS A 198 4.46 -29.53 0.08
C HIS A 198 5.77 -29.00 0.64
N ARG A 199 6.80 -29.85 0.65
CA ARG A 199 8.19 -29.42 0.78
C ARG A 199 8.88 -29.52 -0.57
N LEU A 200 9.07 -28.40 -1.23
CA LEU A 200 9.61 -28.34 -2.58
C LEU A 200 11.08 -27.91 -2.57
N PRO A 201 11.91 -28.41 -3.50
CA PRO A 201 13.27 -27.93 -3.68
C PRO A 201 13.24 -26.49 -4.20
N ILE A 202 14.00 -25.60 -3.57
CA ILE A 202 14.01 -24.17 -3.88
C ILE A 202 14.45 -23.86 -5.31
N HIS A 203 15.33 -24.71 -5.88
CA HIS A 203 15.80 -24.62 -7.26
C HIS A 203 14.74 -25.03 -8.31
N ALA A 204 13.61 -25.61 -7.89
CA ALA A 204 12.46 -25.84 -8.75
C ALA A 204 11.53 -24.62 -8.84
N LEU A 205 11.74 -23.61 -7.98
CA LEU A 205 10.91 -22.41 -7.97
C LEU A 205 11.38 -21.39 -9.00
N LEU A 206 10.40 -20.80 -9.69
CA LEU A 206 10.57 -19.71 -10.63
C LEU A 206 9.71 -18.52 -10.18
N ALA A 207 10.28 -17.33 -10.17
CA ALA A 207 9.56 -16.09 -9.86
C ALA A 207 9.26 -15.31 -11.14
N SER A 208 8.06 -14.74 -11.20
CA SER A 208 7.67 -13.81 -12.26
C SER A 208 8.13 -12.40 -11.88
N ILE A 209 9.18 -11.90 -12.52
CA ILE A 209 9.80 -10.60 -12.25
C ILE A 209 9.42 -9.59 -13.34
N LEU A 210 9.17 -8.33 -12.95
CA LEU A 210 8.89 -7.25 -13.89
C LEU A 210 10.16 -6.79 -14.62
N THR A 211 10.06 -6.49 -15.91
CA THR A 211 11.14 -5.96 -16.74
C THR A 211 10.63 -4.81 -17.62
N GLU A 212 11.53 -3.94 -18.10
CA GLU A 212 11.19 -2.76 -18.92
C GLU A 212 11.90 -2.76 -20.30
N GLU A 213 12.32 -3.92 -20.81
CA GLU A 213 13.10 -3.98 -22.07
C GLU A 213 12.36 -3.43 -23.29
N LYS A 214 11.04 -3.66 -23.38
CA LYS A 214 10.15 -3.20 -24.46
C LYS A 214 8.78 -2.79 -23.89
N GLY A 215 8.82 -1.97 -22.85
CA GLY A 215 7.68 -1.72 -21.98
C GLY A 215 7.60 -2.74 -20.84
N VAL A 216 6.65 -2.52 -19.93
CA VAL A 216 6.57 -3.32 -18.70
C VAL A 216 5.97 -4.69 -19.00
N SER A 217 6.75 -5.73 -18.73
CA SER A 217 6.34 -7.13 -18.93
C SER A 217 6.82 -8.00 -17.77
N LYS A 218 6.37 -9.26 -17.74
CA LYS A 218 6.77 -10.24 -16.73
C LYS A 218 7.68 -11.29 -17.38
N LYS A 219 8.80 -11.58 -16.74
CA LYS A 219 9.72 -12.66 -17.12
C LYS A 219 9.81 -13.69 -15.99
N LEU A 220 9.64 -14.95 -16.34
CA LEU A 220 9.81 -16.05 -15.41
C LEU A 220 11.30 -16.39 -15.28
N VAL A 221 11.85 -16.33 -14.07
CA VAL A 221 13.28 -16.57 -13.79
C VAL A 221 13.48 -17.42 -12.54
N PRO A 222 14.57 -18.18 -12.43
CA PRO A 222 14.98 -18.83 -11.18
C PRO A 222 15.12 -17.84 -10.02
N ILE A 223 14.91 -18.31 -8.78
CA ILE A 223 15.04 -17.45 -7.58
C ILE A 223 16.41 -16.77 -7.51
N ILE A 224 17.48 -17.48 -7.86
CA ILE A 224 18.87 -16.97 -7.89
C ILE A 224 19.03 -15.77 -8.84
N ASP A 225 18.22 -15.68 -9.88
CA ASP A 225 18.31 -14.62 -10.89
C ASP A 225 17.47 -13.39 -10.57
N THR A 226 16.63 -13.48 -9.52
CA THR A 226 15.75 -12.38 -9.12
C THR A 226 16.53 -11.18 -8.59
N PRO A 227 16.02 -9.94 -8.77
CA PRO A 227 16.62 -8.76 -8.16
C PRO A 227 16.63 -8.85 -6.63
N HIS A 228 15.67 -9.56 -6.05
CA HIS A 228 15.58 -9.85 -4.62
C HIS A 228 16.81 -10.61 -4.13
N PHE A 229 17.11 -11.78 -4.73
CA PHE A 229 18.25 -12.59 -4.34
C PHE A 229 19.59 -11.91 -4.65
N LYS A 230 19.72 -11.29 -5.84
CA LYS A 230 20.89 -10.47 -6.19
C LYS A 230 21.12 -9.32 -5.21
N GLY A 231 20.03 -8.74 -4.70
CA GLY A 231 20.03 -7.76 -3.61
C GLY A 231 20.63 -8.29 -2.30
N LEU A 232 20.42 -9.58 -2.03
CA LEU A 232 20.96 -10.24 -0.84
C LEU A 232 22.42 -10.64 -1.01
N GLN A 233 22.76 -11.27 -2.14
CA GLN A 233 24.05 -11.89 -2.37
C GLN A 233 25.13 -10.93 -2.88
N ILE A 234 24.78 -9.98 -3.74
CA ILE A 234 25.73 -9.14 -4.46
C ILE A 234 25.68 -7.71 -3.94
N ASP A 235 24.57 -7.01 -4.19
CA ASP A 235 24.40 -5.60 -3.83
C ASP A 235 22.92 -5.25 -3.71
N SER A 236 22.53 -4.65 -2.59
CA SER A 236 21.18 -4.12 -2.32
C SER A 236 20.64 -3.21 -3.43
N LEU A 237 21.52 -2.56 -4.22
CA LEU A 237 21.13 -1.71 -5.35
C LEU A 237 20.30 -2.45 -6.41
N TYR A 238 20.47 -3.77 -6.60
CA TYR A 238 19.66 -4.54 -7.55
C TYR A 238 18.17 -4.49 -7.18
N TYR A 239 17.85 -4.77 -5.92
CA TYR A 239 16.48 -4.75 -5.44
C TYR A 239 15.97 -3.32 -5.25
N LYS A 240 16.82 -2.39 -4.82
CA LYS A 240 16.47 -0.96 -4.72
C LYS A 240 15.99 -0.42 -6.07
N LYS A 241 16.78 -0.61 -7.14
CA LYS A 241 16.40 -0.17 -8.50
C LYS A 241 15.09 -0.81 -8.96
N TYR A 242 14.93 -2.10 -8.73
CA TYR A 242 13.69 -2.81 -9.05
C TYR A 242 12.47 -2.18 -8.37
N LEU A 243 12.57 -1.87 -7.07
CA LEU A 243 11.51 -1.17 -6.35
C LEU A 243 11.29 0.24 -6.89
N GLU A 244 12.33 1.04 -7.08
CA GLU A 244 12.20 2.43 -7.56
C GLU A 244 11.49 2.49 -8.92
N THR A 245 11.75 1.53 -9.81
CA THR A 245 11.10 1.45 -11.13
C THR A 245 9.63 1.07 -11.05
N PHE A 246 9.28 0.06 -10.25
CA PHE A 246 7.95 -0.57 -10.33
C PHE A 246 7.01 -0.31 -9.13
N ARG A 247 7.52 0.25 -8.02
CA ARG A 247 6.71 0.52 -6.83
C ARG A 247 5.57 1.48 -7.12
N PHE A 248 4.42 1.18 -6.53
CA PHE A 248 3.17 1.93 -6.60
C PHE A 248 2.49 1.89 -7.97
N SER A 249 3.16 1.49 -9.05
CA SER A 249 2.54 1.34 -10.37
C SER A 249 2.16 -0.12 -10.66
N TYR A 250 3.15 -1.01 -10.61
CA TYR A 250 2.97 -2.45 -10.87
C TYR A 250 3.13 -3.28 -9.60
N LEU A 251 3.90 -2.78 -8.64
CA LEU A 251 4.08 -3.35 -7.32
C LEU A 251 3.32 -2.50 -6.31
N CYS A 252 2.09 -2.90 -6.01
CA CYS A 252 1.16 -2.12 -5.20
C CYS A 252 1.07 -2.57 -3.74
N ASP A 253 1.80 -3.60 -3.33
CA ASP A 253 1.86 -3.98 -1.91
C ASP A 253 2.89 -3.13 -1.17
N ASP A 254 2.85 -3.20 0.16
CA ASP A 254 3.78 -2.50 1.04
C ASP A 254 5.19 -3.11 0.98
N TYR A 255 5.93 -2.91 -0.12
CA TYR A 255 7.32 -3.38 -0.20
C TYR A 255 8.29 -2.39 0.45
N SER A 256 9.26 -2.90 1.22
CA SER A 256 10.33 -2.12 1.84
C SER A 256 11.68 -2.81 1.67
N LEU A 257 12.66 -2.08 1.11
CA LEU A 257 14.05 -2.53 1.04
C LEU A 257 14.60 -2.79 2.44
N GLU A 258 14.38 -1.86 3.36
CA GLU A 258 14.89 -1.96 4.73
C GLU A 258 14.40 -3.24 5.42
N ARG A 259 13.08 -3.48 5.43
CA ARG A 259 12.50 -4.69 6.06
C ARG A 259 13.02 -5.96 5.41
N PHE A 260 13.15 -5.97 4.08
CA PHE A 260 13.69 -7.12 3.36
C PHE A 260 15.14 -7.40 3.76
N MET A 261 15.97 -6.36 3.86
CA MET A 261 17.38 -6.49 4.24
C MET A 261 17.57 -6.85 5.71
N GLN A 262 16.67 -6.43 6.60
CA GLN A 262 16.65 -6.89 7.99
C GLN A 262 16.48 -8.41 8.09
N GLY A 263 15.76 -9.03 7.14
CA GLY A 263 15.62 -10.48 7.02
C GLY A 263 16.95 -11.24 6.92
N LYS A 264 18.04 -10.60 6.47
CA LYS A 264 19.39 -11.20 6.47
C LYS A 264 19.89 -11.59 7.86
N LYS A 265 19.38 -10.93 8.90
CA LYS A 265 19.80 -11.14 10.28
C LYS A 265 19.07 -12.32 10.94
N MET A 266 18.06 -12.88 10.28
CA MET A 266 17.31 -14.02 10.80
C MET A 266 18.15 -15.29 10.72
N THR A 267 18.02 -16.13 11.74
CA THR A 267 18.56 -17.48 11.80
C THR A 267 17.81 -18.42 10.84
N LYS A 268 18.44 -19.56 10.48
CA LYS A 268 17.77 -20.61 9.68
C LYS A 268 16.47 -21.09 10.35
N ALA A 269 16.45 -21.18 11.69
CA ALA A 269 15.27 -21.59 12.44
C ALA A 269 14.11 -20.59 12.29
N GLU A 270 14.38 -19.29 12.45
CA GLU A 270 13.38 -18.24 12.27
C GLU A 270 12.85 -18.20 10.82
N LEU A 271 13.74 -18.33 9.84
CA LEU A 271 13.35 -18.39 8.42
C LEU A 271 12.43 -19.57 8.12
N LEU A 272 12.65 -20.74 8.74
CA LEU A 272 11.80 -21.93 8.56
C LEU A 272 10.41 -21.81 9.23
N GLN A 273 10.21 -20.81 10.10
CA GLN A 273 8.92 -20.47 10.69
C GLN A 273 8.13 -19.44 9.88
N LEU A 274 8.73 -18.83 8.85
CA LEU A 274 8.01 -17.91 7.98
C LEU A 274 6.80 -18.60 7.31
N PRO A 275 5.76 -17.83 6.97
CA PRO A 275 4.61 -18.34 6.23
C PRO A 275 5.03 -19.06 4.94
N PRO A 276 4.30 -20.10 4.52
CA PRO A 276 4.63 -20.86 3.34
C PRO A 276 4.64 -19.97 2.08
N ILE A 277 5.39 -20.41 1.07
CA ILE A 277 5.44 -19.77 -0.24
C ILE A 277 4.28 -20.30 -1.08
N LEU A 278 3.51 -19.41 -1.69
CA LEU A 278 2.37 -19.81 -2.52
C LEU A 278 2.89 -20.06 -3.94
N VAL A 279 2.62 -21.24 -4.48
CA VAL A 279 3.13 -21.66 -5.79
C VAL A 279 2.01 -22.30 -6.61
N LYS A 280 2.13 -22.25 -7.93
CA LYS A 280 1.36 -23.12 -8.83
C LYS A 280 2.31 -24.04 -9.60
N SER A 281 1.82 -25.22 -9.97
CA SER A 281 2.59 -26.13 -10.81
C SER A 281 2.78 -25.55 -12.21
N LEU A 282 3.92 -25.87 -12.81
CA LEU A 282 4.22 -25.70 -14.21
C LEU A 282 4.61 -27.07 -14.78
N ASP A 283 4.70 -27.16 -16.10
CA ASP A 283 5.25 -28.34 -16.75
C ASP A 283 6.69 -28.64 -16.29
N ASN A 284 7.09 -29.91 -16.39
CA ASN A 284 8.45 -30.38 -16.12
C ASN A 284 8.91 -30.25 -14.65
N GLY A 285 7.98 -30.33 -13.70
CA GLY A 285 8.31 -30.33 -12.27
C GLY A 285 8.86 -28.99 -11.75
N LYS A 286 8.57 -27.90 -12.46
CA LYS A 286 8.85 -26.53 -12.01
C LYS A 286 7.61 -25.91 -11.39
N PHE A 287 7.81 -24.89 -10.58
CA PHE A 287 6.72 -24.22 -9.87
C PHE A 287 6.86 -22.72 -10.00
N GLN A 288 5.78 -22.02 -10.36
CA GLN A 288 5.76 -20.57 -10.37
C GLN A 288 5.36 -20.06 -8.99
N VAL A 289 6.18 -19.18 -8.41
CA VAL A 289 5.84 -18.44 -7.19
C VAL A 289 4.73 -17.44 -7.51
N LEU A 290 3.63 -17.55 -6.76
CA LEU A 290 2.50 -16.62 -6.76
C LEU A 290 2.70 -15.54 -5.68
N ASP A 291 3.15 -15.94 -4.49
CA ASP A 291 3.54 -15.05 -3.40
C ASP A 291 4.74 -15.63 -2.62
N GLY A 292 5.57 -14.75 -2.05
CA GLY A 292 6.69 -15.14 -1.20
C GLY A 292 8.06 -15.13 -1.88
N VAL A 293 8.25 -14.32 -2.94
CA VAL A 293 9.57 -14.18 -3.60
C VAL A 293 10.64 -13.70 -2.60
N HIS A 294 10.33 -12.74 -1.73
CA HIS A 294 11.24 -12.29 -0.67
C HIS A 294 11.63 -13.44 0.26
N ARG A 295 10.64 -14.24 0.70
CA ARG A 295 10.86 -15.40 1.57
C ARG A 295 11.73 -16.44 0.88
N ALA A 296 11.46 -16.74 -0.38
CA ALA A 296 12.26 -17.65 -1.18
C ALA A 296 13.71 -17.15 -1.33
N SER A 297 13.93 -15.87 -1.61
CA SER A 297 15.27 -15.32 -1.71
C SER A 297 16.03 -15.40 -0.39
N LEU A 298 15.39 -15.12 0.76
CA LEU A 298 16.01 -15.24 2.07
C LEU A 298 16.35 -16.70 2.41
N LEU A 299 15.43 -17.63 2.16
CA LEU A 299 15.65 -19.06 2.37
C LEU A 299 16.80 -19.60 1.52
N LEU A 300 16.87 -19.20 0.24
CA LEU A 300 17.98 -19.56 -0.64
C LEU A 300 19.31 -18.97 -0.15
N PHE A 301 19.28 -17.72 0.32
CA PHE A 301 20.48 -17.04 0.83
C PHE A 301 21.02 -17.71 2.10
N ALA A 302 20.12 -18.28 2.91
CA ALA A 302 20.46 -19.09 4.07
C ALA A 302 20.76 -20.57 3.73
N GLU A 303 20.91 -20.92 2.46
CA GLU A 303 21.24 -22.26 1.97
C GLU A 303 20.21 -23.33 2.41
N ILE A 304 18.92 -22.97 2.42
CA ILE A 304 17.84 -23.90 2.71
C ILE A 304 17.31 -24.46 1.39
N GLU A 305 17.57 -25.76 1.17
CA GLU A 305 17.25 -26.41 -0.11
C GLU A 305 15.78 -26.80 -0.27
N LYS A 306 15.10 -27.18 0.83
CA LYS A 306 13.69 -27.62 0.81
C LYS A 306 12.84 -26.70 1.67
N ILE A 307 11.77 -26.16 1.09
CA ILE A 307 10.96 -25.11 1.71
C ILE A 307 9.47 -25.46 1.72
N LYS A 308 8.75 -24.94 2.72
CA LYS A 308 7.30 -25.14 2.86
C LYS A 308 6.57 -24.31 1.81
N CYS A 309 5.79 -24.98 0.97
CA CYS A 309 4.99 -24.35 -0.06
C CYS A 309 3.52 -24.78 0.05
N VAL A 310 2.62 -23.88 -0.35
CA VAL A 310 1.23 -24.20 -0.67
C VAL A 310 1.12 -24.28 -2.18
N LEU A 311 0.81 -25.46 -2.69
CA LEU A 311 0.49 -25.66 -4.10
C LEU A 311 -0.96 -25.26 -4.35
N TYR A 312 -1.14 -24.29 -5.23
CA TYR A 312 -2.42 -23.82 -5.75
C TYR A 312 -2.79 -24.65 -6.97
N GLU A 313 -3.97 -25.27 -6.92
CA GLU A 313 -4.57 -26.11 -7.95
C GLU A 313 -5.79 -25.45 -8.59
#